data_AF-A0A151BEQ2-F1
#
_entry.id   AF-A0A151BEQ2-F1
#
_cell.length_a   1.000
_cell.length_b   1.000
_cell.length_c   1.000
_cell.angle_alpha   90.00
_cell.angle_beta   90.00
_cell.angle_gamma   90.00
#
_symmetry.space_group_name_H-M   'P 1'
#
loop_
_entity.id
_entity.type
_entity.pdbx_description
1 polymer ?
#
loop_
_entity_poly.entity_id
_entity_poly.type
_entity_poly.pdbx_seq_one_letter_code
_entity_poly.pdbx_strand_id
1 'polypeptide(L)'
;MYGKANPVDALDIIGTYVRGVHAKDGEYPTNGRELGKEKPIGEGRVDFPALISKLKALGYRGALTIEREISGPQQIEDIKRAKAYLEALC
;
A
#
# COMPACT_ATOMS: atom_id res chain seq x y z
N MET A 1 0.04 -2.01 -9.20
CA MET A 1 -0.81 -1.34 -10.21
C MET A 1 -0.04 -0.76 -11.40
N TYR A 2 0.92 0.17 -11.24
CA TYR A 2 1.64 0.75 -12.40
C TYR A 2 2.68 -0.16 -13.05
N GLY A 3 3.11 -1.22 -12.33
CA GLY A 3 4.10 -2.18 -12.81
C GLY A 3 5.49 -1.60 -13.03
N LYS A 4 5.88 -0.57 -12.26
CA LYS A 4 7.16 0.12 -12.43
C LYS A 4 8.24 -0.35 -11.47
N ALA A 5 7.90 -0.62 -10.22
CA ALA A 5 8.86 -1.02 -9.19
C ALA A 5 8.16 -1.63 -7.96
N ASN A 6 8.96 -2.23 -7.09
CA ASN A 6 8.57 -2.62 -5.74
C ASN A 6 8.66 -1.40 -4.79
N PRO A 7 7.61 -1.10 -4.01
CA PRO A 7 7.63 0.05 -3.09
C PRO A 7 8.66 -0.07 -1.96
N VAL A 8 9.06 -1.27 -1.54
CA VAL A 8 10.07 -1.46 -0.48
C VAL A 8 11.44 -1.00 -0.97
N ASP A 9 11.79 -1.27 -2.22
CA ASP A 9 13.06 -0.86 -2.83
C ASP A 9 13.10 0.67 -3.03
N ALA A 10 11.96 1.29 -3.34
CA ALA A 10 11.88 2.75 -3.48
C ALA A 10 12.31 3.49 -2.21
N LEU A 11 12.11 2.89 -1.03
CA LEU A 11 12.52 3.51 0.24
C LEU A 11 14.05 3.61 0.41
N ASP A 12 14.85 2.82 -0.32
CA ASP A 12 16.32 3.00 -0.31
C ASP A 12 16.75 4.28 -1.03
N ILE A 13 15.90 4.80 -1.91
CA ILE A 13 16.22 5.96 -2.74
C ILE A 13 15.59 7.23 -2.15
N ILE A 14 14.29 7.17 -1.82
CA ILE A 14 13.51 8.36 -1.44
C ILE A 14 12.94 8.31 -0.01
N GLY A 15 13.24 7.27 0.75
CA GLY A 15 12.57 6.97 2.01
C GLY A 15 12.68 8.08 3.08
N THR A 16 13.81 8.78 3.15
CA THR A 16 14.04 9.89 4.10
C THR A 16 13.20 11.13 3.80
N TYR A 17 12.66 11.24 2.58
CA TYR A 17 11.82 12.35 2.14
C TYR A 17 10.32 12.05 2.27
N VAL A 18 9.93 10.84 2.70
CA VAL A 18 8.53 10.45 2.83
C VAL A 18 7.85 11.25 3.96
N ARG A 19 6.76 11.93 3.63
CA ARG A 19 5.93 12.71 4.58
C ARG A 19 4.52 12.16 4.74
N GLY A 20 4.05 11.37 3.78
CA GLY A 20 2.73 10.75 3.77
C GLY A 20 2.78 9.42 3.02
N VAL A 21 1.92 8.48 3.40
CA VAL A 21 1.79 7.17 2.75
C VAL A 21 0.32 6.91 2.47
N HIS A 22 0.01 6.62 1.20
CA HIS A 22 -1.28 6.05 0.83
C HIS A 22 -1.10 4.53 0.77
N ALA A 23 -1.72 3.83 1.71
CA ALA A 23 -1.74 2.38 1.75
C ALA A 23 -2.80 1.89 0.76
N LYS A 24 -2.32 1.29 -0.32
CA LYS A 24 -3.13 0.74 -1.40
C LYS A 24 -2.49 -0.54 -1.92
N ASP A 25 -3.30 -1.51 -2.32
CA ASP A 25 -2.82 -2.82 -2.74
C ASP A 25 -3.44 -3.27 -4.06
N GLY A 26 -2.79 -4.20 -4.73
CA GLY A 26 -3.25 -4.71 -6.01
C GLY A 26 -2.19 -5.50 -6.76
N GLU A 27 -2.57 -5.90 -7.96
CA GLU A 27 -1.74 -6.70 -8.85
C GLU A 27 -0.81 -5.85 -9.71
N TYR A 28 0.14 -6.52 -10.35
CA TYR A 28 0.88 -5.97 -11.48
C TYR A 28 -0.04 -5.89 -12.72
N PRO A 29 0.18 -4.91 -13.60
CA PRO A 29 -0.53 -4.87 -14.88
C PRO A 29 -0.11 -6.06 -15.73
N THR A 30 -1.05 -6.63 -16.47
CA THR A 30 -0.80 -7.77 -17.38
C THR A 30 -0.53 -7.32 -18.82
N ASN A 31 -0.67 -6.02 -19.10
CA ASN A 31 -0.38 -5.40 -20.38
C ASN A 31 0.16 -3.97 -20.17
N GLY A 32 0.63 -3.33 -21.24
CA GLY A 32 1.20 -1.97 -21.18
C GLY A 32 0.18 -0.83 -21.29
N ARG A 33 -1.13 -1.11 -21.33
CA ARG A 33 -2.19 -0.13 -21.57
C ARG A 33 -3.08 0.11 -20.35
N GLU A 34 -3.19 -0.89 -19.48
CA GLU A 34 -4.07 -0.88 -18.32
C GLU A 34 -3.26 -0.95 -17.03
N LEU A 35 -3.82 -0.40 -15.95
CA LEU A 35 -3.27 -0.58 -14.62
C LEU A 35 -3.55 -1.99 -14.12
N GLY A 36 -2.67 -2.50 -13.25
CA GLY A 36 -2.93 -3.71 -12.49
C GLY A 36 -4.16 -3.56 -11.61
N LYS A 37 -4.92 -4.65 -11.49
CA LYS A 37 -6.19 -4.67 -10.75
C LYS A 37 -5.97 -4.38 -9.27
N GLU A 38 -6.63 -3.35 -8.76
CA GLU A 38 -6.66 -3.04 -7.34
C GLU A 38 -7.34 -4.16 -6.54
N LYS A 39 -6.84 -4.40 -5.32
CA LYS A 39 -7.33 -5.42 -4.40
C LYS A 39 -7.50 -4.84 -2.99
N PRO A 40 -8.32 -5.48 -2.13
CA PRO A 40 -8.26 -5.20 -0.69
C PRO A 40 -6.83 -5.35 -0.17
N ILE A 41 -6.44 -4.52 0.80
CA ILE A 41 -5.12 -4.60 1.44
C ILE A 41 -4.92 -6.00 2.04
N GLY A 42 -3.76 -6.60 1.76
CA GLY A 42 -3.40 -7.95 2.20
C GLY A 42 -3.81 -9.05 1.21
N GLU A 43 -4.51 -8.70 0.14
CA GLU A 43 -4.88 -9.62 -0.95
C GLU A 43 -4.18 -9.28 -2.28
N GLY A 44 -3.32 -8.26 -2.31
CA GLY A 44 -2.51 -7.91 -3.47
C GLY A 44 -1.05 -8.36 -3.33
N ARG A 45 -0.14 -7.50 -3.77
CA ARG A 45 1.30 -7.83 -3.93
C ARG A 45 2.23 -6.96 -3.11
N VAL A 46 1.72 -5.96 -2.40
CA VAL A 46 2.55 -5.12 -1.53
C VAL A 46 2.92 -5.91 -0.27
N ASP A 47 4.22 -6.01 0.00
CA ASP A 47 4.73 -6.53 1.28
C ASP A 47 4.64 -5.43 2.35
N PHE A 48 3.46 -5.27 2.95
CA PHE A 48 3.22 -4.29 4.00
C PHE A 48 4.10 -4.49 5.23
N PRO A 49 4.32 -5.72 5.76
CA PRO A 49 5.26 -5.94 6.86
C PRO A 49 6.65 -5.36 6.58
N ALA A 50 7.24 -5.66 5.42
CA ALA A 50 8.55 -5.14 5.05
C ALA A 50 8.53 -3.61 4.85
N LEU A 51 7.50 -3.09 4.16
CA LEU A 51 7.35 -1.66 3.90
C LEU A 51 7.25 -0.85 5.20
N ILE A 52 6.39 -1.27 6.13
CA ILE A 52 6.16 -0.57 7.41
C ILE A 52 7.41 -0.64 8.29
N SER A 53 8.04 -1.81 8.37
CA SER A 53 9.29 -1.98 9.12
C SER A 53 10.38 -1.01 8.63
N LYS A 54 10.55 -0.90 7.30
CA LYS A 54 11.53 -0.02 6.68
C LYS A 54 11.20 1.46 6.85
N LEU A 55 9.93 1.86 6.69
CA LEU A 55 9.47 3.22 7.00
C LEU A 55 9.80 3.62 8.45
N LYS A 56 9.51 2.74 9.41
CA LYS A 56 9.81 2.98 10.83
C LYS A 56 11.32 3.15 11.07
N ALA A 57 12.14 2.30 10.46
CA ALA A 57 13.60 2.36 10.54
C ALA A 57 14.16 3.67 9.96
N LEU A 58 13.52 4.21 8.92
CA LEU A 58 13.84 5.50 8.32
C LEU A 58 13.28 6.71 9.11
N GLY A 59 12.69 6.49 10.27
CA GLY A 59 12.19 7.56 11.14
C GLY A 59 10.80 8.08 10.75
N TYR A 60 10.09 7.44 9.83
CA TYR A 60 8.71 7.81 9.53
C TYR A 60 7.80 7.55 10.75
N ARG A 61 6.97 8.53 11.10
CA ARG A 61 6.01 8.49 12.22
C ARG A 61 4.61 8.97 11.82
N GLY A 62 4.39 9.20 10.52
CA GLY A 62 3.11 9.66 10.01
C GLY A 62 2.08 8.54 9.90
N ALA A 63 0.86 8.90 9.55
CA ALA A 63 -0.24 7.96 9.35
C ALA A 63 -0.10 7.18 8.03
N LEU A 64 -0.62 5.95 8.03
CA LEU A 64 -0.90 5.20 6.80
C LEU A 64 -2.34 5.49 6.39
N THR A 65 -2.53 6.31 5.36
CA THR A 65 -3.86 6.63 4.84
C THR A 65 -4.35 5.50 3.96
N ILE A 66 -5.42 4.80 4.34
CA ILE A 66 -6.01 3.73 3.53
C ILE A 66 -6.69 4.36 2.31
N GLU A 67 -6.29 3.93 1.11
CA GLU A 67 -6.89 4.35 -0.16
C GLU A 67 -7.46 3.12 -0.88
N ARG A 68 -8.79 3.09 -1.03
CA ARG A 68 -9.52 2.02 -1.70
C ARG A 68 -10.48 2.63 -2.71
N GLU A 69 -10.18 2.55 -4.00
CA GLU A 69 -10.85 3.31 -5.06
C GLU A 69 -11.90 2.48 -5.81
N ILE A 70 -12.89 1.97 -5.06
CA ILE A 70 -14.08 1.32 -5.63
C ILE A 70 -15.35 2.00 -5.13
N SER A 71 -16.44 1.83 -5.85
CA SER A 71 -17.75 2.35 -5.46
C SER A 71 -18.60 1.27 -4.80
N GLY A 72 -19.50 1.69 -3.90
CA GLY A 72 -20.49 0.84 -3.25
C GLY A 72 -20.08 0.37 -1.85
N PRO A 73 -20.95 -0.40 -1.17
CA PRO A 73 -20.79 -0.75 0.24
C PRO A 73 -19.52 -1.58 0.53
N GLN A 74 -19.03 -2.32 -0.46
CA GLN A 74 -17.79 -3.10 -0.35
C GLN A 74 -16.58 -2.22 -0.02
N GLN A 75 -16.57 -0.95 -0.44
CA GLN A 75 -15.47 -0.03 -0.14
C GLN A 75 -15.25 0.13 1.37
N ILE A 76 -16.34 0.29 2.14
CA ILE A 76 -16.28 0.46 3.59
C ILE A 76 -15.81 -0.83 4.27
N GLU A 77 -16.29 -1.99 3.81
CA GLU A 77 -15.89 -3.28 4.37
C GLU A 77 -14.41 -3.58 4.08
N ASP A 78 -13.93 -3.26 2.88
CA ASP A 78 -12.50 -3.36 2.53
C ASP A 78 -11.65 -2.42 3.40
N ILE A 79 -12.10 -1.18 3.64
CA ILE A 79 -11.39 -0.22 4.52
C ILE A 79 -11.31 -0.71 5.96
N LYS A 80 -12.41 -1.28 6.50
CA LYS A 80 -12.40 -1.85 7.87
C LYS A 80 -11.43 -3.03 7.99
N ARG A 81 -11.43 -3.93 7.00
CA ARG A 81 -10.48 -5.06 6.96
C ARG A 81 -9.03 -4.58 6.84
N ALA A 82 -8.79 -3.62 5.96
CA ALA A 82 -7.49 -2.97 5.78
C ALA A 82 -6.98 -2.33 7.07
N LYS A 83 -7.85 -1.61 7.79
CA LYS A 83 -7.53 -1.01 9.10
C LYS A 83 -7.05 -2.08 10.08
N ALA A 84 -7.84 -3.13 10.29
CA ALA A 84 -7.48 -4.21 11.21
C ALA A 84 -6.16 -4.90 10.83
N TYR A 85 -5.94 -5.13 9.53
CA TYR A 85 -4.69 -5.69 9.02
C TYR A 85 -3.48 -4.79 9.31
N LEU A 86 -3.58 -3.49 9.01
CA LEU A 86 -2.47 -2.55 9.21
C LEU A 86 -2.21 -2.27 10.69
N GLU A 87 -3.24 -2.24 11.53
CA GLU A 87 -3.10 -2.09 12.99
C GLU A 87 -2.28 -3.24 13.59
N ALA A 88 -2.42 -4.47 13.08
CA ALA A 88 -1.63 -5.61 13.53
C ALA A 88 -0.13 -5.54 13.16
N LEU A 89 0.26 -4.64 12.25
CA LEU A 89 1.65 -4.44 11.79
C LEU A 89 2.30 -3.16 12.37
N CYS A 90 1.51 -2.30 13.00
CA CYS A 90 1.92 -1.01 13.53
C CYS A 90 2.40 -1.08 14.98
#